data_AF-A0A532TX66-F1
#
_entry.id   AF-A0A532TX66-F1
#
_cell.length_a   1.000
_cell.length_b   1.000
_cell.length_c   1.000
_cell.angle_alpha   90.00
_cell.angle_beta   90.00
_cell.angle_gamma   90.00
#
_symmetry.space_group_name_H-M   'P 1'
#
loop_
_entity.id
_entity.type
_entity.pdbx_description
1 polymer ?
#
loop_
_entity_poly.entity_id
_entity_poly.type
_entity_poly.pdbx_seq_one_letter_code
_entity_poly.pdbx_strand_id
1 'polypeptide(L)'
;MKVKYCLNCKTTVEPQKSFNAILCFLLFAVWIIPGIIYLISYSIKEPQCPFCKGRVWGSPEQVTSQATLQTQAPRLNSKAISYCPSCGEKLSDSNQDFCRYCGTKL
;
A
#
# COMPACT_ATOMS: atom_id res chain seq x y z
N MET A 1 12.46 15.02 19.21
CA MET A 1 12.58 14.63 17.78
C MET A 1 11.63 13.47 17.55
N LYS A 2 10.73 13.53 16.56
CA LYS A 2 9.71 12.49 16.33
C LYS A 2 10.18 11.58 15.20
N VAL A 3 10.82 10.47 15.57
CA VAL A 3 11.17 9.41 14.62
C VAL A 3 9.89 8.73 14.11
N LYS A 4 9.92 8.26 12.87
CA LYS A 4 8.81 7.50 12.26
C LYS A 4 9.35 6.21 11.66
N TYR A 5 8.55 5.15 11.69
CA TYR A 5 8.90 3.88 11.06
C TYR A 5 8.44 3.87 9.60
N CYS A 6 9.37 3.66 8.68
CA CYS A 6 9.10 3.58 7.25
C CYS A 6 8.78 2.14 6.85
N LEU A 7 7.58 1.91 6.30
CA LEU A 7 7.13 0.56 5.92
C LEU A 7 7.91 -0.02 4.72
N ASN A 8 8.45 0.85 3.86
CA ASN A 8 9.21 0.43 2.68
C ASN A 8 10.66 0.04 3.04
N CYS A 9 11.31 0.77 3.96
CA CYS A 9 12.69 0.47 4.38
C CYS A 9 12.77 -0.45 5.61
N LYS A 10 11.63 -0.73 6.27
CA LYS A 10 11.53 -1.50 7.52
C LYS A 10 12.47 -0.99 8.61
N THR A 11 12.68 0.32 8.65
CA THR A 11 13.56 0.97 9.61
C THR A 11 12.94 2.26 10.10
N THR A 12 13.37 2.66 11.29
CA THR A 12 13.02 3.92 11.92
C THR A 12 13.93 5.00 11.35
N VAL A 13 13.33 6.01 10.73
CA VAL A 13 14.07 7.10 10.09
C VAL A 13 13.53 8.44 10.54
N GLU A 14 14.38 9.45 10.47
CA GLU A 14 13.98 10.82 10.67
C GLU A 14 13.44 11.38 9.36
N PRO A 15 12.15 11.79 9.31
CA PRO A 15 11.57 12.38 8.12
C PRO A 15 12.30 13.68 7.75
N GLN A 16 12.78 13.78 6.51
CA GLN A 16 13.42 14.99 6.00
C GLN A 16 12.35 15.97 5.49
N LYS A 17 12.36 17.20 6.02
CA LYS A 17 11.53 18.32 5.55
C LYS A 17 12.44 19.50 5.22
N SER A 18 12.72 19.71 3.93
CA SER A 18 13.61 20.79 3.49
C SER A 18 12.85 22.12 3.44
N PHE A 19 13.02 22.95 4.48
CA PHE A 19 12.49 24.31 4.51
C PHE A 19 13.47 25.28 3.85
N ASN A 20 13.08 25.94 2.76
CA ASN A 20 13.87 27.05 2.22
C ASN A 20 13.37 28.37 2.81
N ALA A 21 13.94 28.75 3.96
CA ALA A 21 13.60 29.99 4.66
C ALA A 21 13.84 31.23 3.77
N ILE A 22 14.95 31.24 3.03
CA ILE A 22 15.33 32.36 2.14
C ILE A 22 14.26 32.59 1.06
N LEU A 23 13.77 31.52 0.43
CA LEU A 23 12.70 31.60 -0.57
C LEU A 23 11.40 32.14 0.04
N CYS A 24 11.07 31.71 1.26
CA CYS A 24 9.92 32.22 1.99
C CYS A 24 10.02 33.74 2.22
N PHE A 25 11.17 34.21 2.73
CA PHE A 25 11.39 35.64 2.96
C PHE A 25 11.33 36.46 1.67
N LEU A 26 11.94 35.97 0.59
CA LEU A 26 11.88 36.61 -0.73
C LEU A 26 10.43 36.77 -1.22
N LEU A 27 9.61 35.72 -1.09
CA LEU A 27 8.22 35.76 -1.50
C LEU A 27 7.41 36.77 -0.68
N PHE A 28 7.61 36.82 0.63
CA PHE A 28 6.98 37.80 1.52
C PHE A 28 7.41 39.24 1.23
N ALA A 29 8.67 39.46 0.84
CA ALA A 29 9.19 40.78 0.50
C ALA A 29 8.59 41.34 -0.80
N VAL A 30 8.25 40.46 -1.76
CA VAL A 30 7.60 40.87 -3.01
C VAL A 30 6.12 41.14 -2.74
N TRP A 31 5.37 40.19 -2.17
CA TRP A 31 3.96 40.35 -1.82
C TRP A 31 3.60 39.37 -0.68
N ILE A 32 2.78 39.77 0.30
CA ILE A 32 2.43 38.90 1.45
C ILE A 32 1.69 37.63 1.00
N ILE A 33 0.82 37.71 0.00
CA ILE A 33 -0.01 36.60 -0.49
C ILE A 33 0.80 35.36 -0.96
N PRO A 34 1.79 35.46 -1.87
CA PRO A 34 2.59 34.31 -2.29
C PRO A 34 3.42 33.70 -1.15
N GLY A 35 3.84 34.51 -0.18
CA GLY A 35 4.48 34.02 1.04
C GLY A 35 3.57 33.12 1.88
N ILE A 36 2.31 33.54 2.09
CA ILE A 36 1.33 32.73 2.82
C ILE A 36 0.99 31.44 2.07
N ILE A 37 0.79 31.50 0.75
CA ILE A 37 0.52 30.31 -0.08
C ILE A 37 1.67 29.30 0.03
N TYR A 38 2.93 29.77 0.01
CA TYR A 38 4.11 28.93 0.20
C TYR A 38 4.10 28.24 1.57
N LEU A 39 3.80 28.97 2.65
CA LEU A 39 3.72 28.41 4.00
C LEU A 39 2.63 27.35 4.15
N ILE A 40 1.44 27.59 3.59
CA ILE A 40 0.33 26.62 3.60
C ILE A 40 0.74 25.36 2.83
N SER A 41 1.27 25.53 1.62
CA SER A 41 1.73 24.42 0.76
C SER A 41 2.85 23.61 1.42
N TYR A 42 3.76 24.27 2.12
CA TYR A 42 4.83 23.63 2.88
C TYR A 42 4.31 22.88 4.10
N SER A 43 3.23 23.35 4.72
CA SER A 43 2.62 22.71 5.90
C SER A 43 1.86 21.44 5.53
N ILE A 44 1.20 21.42 4.37
CA ILE A 44 0.44 20.26 3.88
C ILE A 44 1.35 19.17 3.29
N LYS A 45 2.55 19.53 2.80
CA LYS A 45 3.49 18.55 2.25
C LYS A 45 3.94 17.55 3.31
N GLU A 46 3.62 16.28 3.08
CA GLU A 46 4.06 15.16 3.90
C GLU A 46 5.56 14.92 3.77
N PRO A 47 6.24 14.51 4.87
CA PRO A 47 7.65 14.19 4.80
C PRO A 47 7.92 12.89 4.05
N GLN A 48 9.09 12.84 3.41
CA GLN A 48 9.56 11.67 2.66
C GLN A 48 10.66 10.94 3.43
N CYS A 49 10.76 9.63 3.25
CA CYS A 49 11.89 8.85 3.73
C CYS A 49 13.19 9.27 2.99
N PRO A 50 14.31 9.52 3.68
CA PRO A 50 15.57 9.94 3.04
C PRO A 50 16.20 8.86 2.15
N PHE A 51 15.94 7.58 2.42
CA PHE A 51 16.54 6.47 1.69
C PHE A 51 15.71 6.08 0.47
N CYS A 52 14.40 5.84 0.66
CA CYS A 52 13.53 5.34 -0.42
C CYS A 52 12.58 6.39 -1.01
N LYS A 53 12.55 7.62 -0.49
CA LYS A 53 11.60 8.69 -0.87
C LYS A 53 10.12 8.31 -0.72
N GLY A 54 9.84 7.19 -0.05
CA GLY A 54 8.50 6.71 0.22
C GLY A 54 7.75 7.60 1.21
N ARG A 55 6.42 7.55 1.14
CA ARG A 55 5.48 8.29 2.01
C ARG A 55 4.64 7.38 2.91
N VAL A 56 4.89 6.08 2.86
CA VAL A 56 4.15 5.08 3.65
C VAL A 56 4.80 4.97 5.03
N TRP A 57 4.13 5.54 6.02
CA TRP A 57 4.52 5.55 7.42
C TRP A 57 3.54 4.67 8.21
N GLY A 58 4.03 3.85 9.13
CA GLY A 58 3.18 2.99 9.94
C GLY A 58 3.88 2.56 11.23
N SER A 59 3.23 1.74 12.04
CA SER A 59 3.90 1.02 13.13
C SER A 59 4.28 -0.39 12.66
N PRO A 60 5.30 -1.03 13.25
CA PRO A 60 5.64 -2.42 12.93
C PRO A 60 4.45 -3.38 13.13
N GLU A 61 3.51 -3.05 14.01
CA GLU A 61 2.30 -3.83 14.27
C GLU A 61 1.30 -3.82 13.10
N GLN A 62 1.25 -2.73 12.31
CA GLN A 62 0.28 -2.56 11.22
C GLN A 62 0.60 -3.42 9.99
N VAL A 63 1.81 -3.98 9.89
CA VAL A 63 2.21 -4.86 8.79
C VAL A 63 1.46 -6.19 8.84
N THR A 64 1.14 -6.67 10.05
CA THR A 64 0.43 -7.95 10.25
C THR A 64 -1.06 -7.80 9.94
N SER A 65 -1.66 -6.62 10.17
CA SER A 65 -3.11 -6.41 10.02
C SER A 65 -3.54 -5.94 8.63
N GLN A 66 -2.62 -5.51 7.76
CA GLN A 66 -2.94 -5.08 6.38
C GLN A 66 -2.77 -6.20 5.34
N ALA A 67 -2.36 -7.40 5.75
CA ALA A 67 -2.48 -8.61 4.92
C ALA A 67 -3.91 -9.16 4.86
N THR A 68 -4.87 -8.61 5.63
CA THR A 68 -6.24 -9.14 5.73
C THR A 68 -7.35 -8.15 5.34
N LEU A 69 -7.04 -7.05 4.62
CA LEU A 69 -8.11 -6.16 4.13
C LEU A 69 -7.79 -5.43 2.82
N GLN A 70 -7.41 -6.19 1.79
CA GLN A 70 -7.72 -5.83 0.40
C GLN A 70 -8.16 -7.08 -0.38
N THR A 71 -9.41 -7.51 -0.15
CA THR A 71 -10.24 -8.09 -1.22
C THR A 71 -11.65 -7.54 -1.03
N GLN A 72 -11.89 -6.32 -1.50
CA GLN A 72 -13.24 -5.86 -1.81
C GLN A 72 -13.71 -6.64 -3.04
N ALA A 73 -14.55 -7.64 -2.81
CA ALA A 73 -15.27 -8.35 -3.87
C ALA A 73 -16.31 -7.42 -4.52
N PRO A 74 -16.46 -7.50 -5.84
CA PRO A 74 -17.81 -7.77 -6.35
C PRO A 74 -17.85 -8.84 -7.46
N ARG A 75 -18.78 -9.80 -7.26
CA ARG A 75 -19.44 -10.72 -8.22
C ARG A 75 -18.62 -11.94 -8.70
N LEU A 76 -18.97 -13.13 -8.21
CA LEU A 76 -19.38 -14.22 -9.11
C LEU A 76 -20.32 -15.19 -8.37
N ASN A 77 -21.52 -15.34 -8.92
CA ASN A 77 -22.22 -16.60 -8.86
C ASN A 77 -21.30 -17.63 -9.56
N SER A 78 -20.59 -18.46 -8.80
CA SER A 78 -19.76 -19.52 -9.37
C SER A 78 -19.96 -20.79 -8.56
N LYS A 79 -20.85 -21.63 -9.08
CA LYS A 79 -20.71 -23.08 -9.20
C LYS A 79 -19.40 -23.57 -8.56
N ALA A 80 -19.49 -24.31 -7.46
CA ALA A 80 -18.32 -24.82 -6.73
C ALA A 80 -17.36 -25.52 -7.70
N ILE A 81 -16.26 -24.85 -8.07
CA ILE A 81 -15.21 -25.42 -8.89
C ILE A 81 -14.37 -26.29 -7.94
N SER A 82 -14.57 -27.60 -7.97
CA SER A 82 -13.70 -28.55 -7.29
C SER A 82 -12.45 -28.79 -8.12
N TYR A 83 -11.31 -29.04 -7.48
CA TYR A 83 -10.06 -29.39 -8.15
C TYR A 83 -9.74 -30.86 -7.82
N CYS A 84 -9.17 -31.60 -8.77
CA CYS A 84 -8.77 -32.97 -8.50
C CYS A 84 -7.56 -32.99 -7.55
N PRO A 85 -7.60 -33.69 -6.40
CA PRO A 85 -6.48 -33.74 -5.46
C PRO A 85 -5.26 -34.50 -6.01
N SER A 86 -5.44 -35.30 -7.05
CA SER A 86 -4.39 -36.14 -7.64
C SER A 86 -3.58 -35.40 -8.73
N CYS A 87 -4.24 -34.56 -9.55
CA CYS A 87 -3.58 -33.86 -10.66
C CYS A 87 -3.68 -32.33 -10.61
N GLY A 88 -4.52 -31.76 -9.75
CA GLY A 88 -4.74 -30.31 -9.65
C GLY A 88 -5.61 -29.72 -10.75
N GLU A 89 -6.16 -30.54 -11.66
CA GLU A 89 -6.98 -30.07 -12.77
C GLU A 89 -8.38 -29.65 -12.30
N LYS A 90 -8.96 -28.65 -12.98
CA LYS A 90 -10.29 -28.11 -12.65
C LYS A 90 -11.40 -29.11 -13.01
N LEU A 91 -12.27 -29.40 -12.05
CA LEU A 91 -13.45 -30.24 -12.25
C LEU A 91 -14.65 -29.32 -12.53
N SER A 92 -15.20 -29.44 -13.72
CA SER A 92 -16.33 -28.58 -14.16
C SER A 92 -17.67 -28.96 -13.52
N ASP A 93 -17.80 -30.15 -12.91
CA ASP A 93 -19.02 -30.65 -12.27
C ASP A 93 -18.71 -31.57 -11.08
N SER A 94 -19.38 -31.34 -9.95
CA SER A 94 -19.26 -32.09 -8.69
C SER A 94 -19.89 -33.50 -8.71
N ASN A 95 -20.37 -33.98 -9.86
CA ASN A 95 -21.06 -35.26 -9.99
C ASN A 95 -20.35 -36.17 -11.02
N GLN A 96 -19.04 -36.35 -10.85
CA GLN A 96 -18.22 -37.26 -11.65
C GLN A 96 -17.44 -38.16 -10.69
N ASP A 97 -17.61 -39.48 -10.80
CA ASP A 97 -16.93 -40.45 -9.94
C ASP A 97 -15.42 -40.51 -10.20
N PHE A 98 -14.95 -40.07 -11.36
CA PHE A 98 -13.54 -40.13 -11.76
C PHE A 98 -13.11 -38.86 -12.49
N CYS A 99 -11.86 -38.45 -12.28
CA CYS A 99 -11.24 -37.36 -13.00
C CYS A 99 -10.95 -37.78 -14.45
N ARG A 100 -11.49 -37.04 -15.43
CA ARG A 100 -11.27 -37.31 -16.87
C ARG A 100 -9.82 -37.16 -17.33
N TYR A 101 -8.98 -36.45 -16.58
CA TYR A 101 -7.61 -36.14 -16.97
C TYR A 101 -6.58 -37.10 -16.39
N CYS A 102 -6.77 -37.58 -15.15
CA CYS A 102 -5.84 -38.49 -14.49
C CYS A 102 -6.43 -39.87 -14.17
N GLY A 103 -7.73 -40.08 -14.39
CA GLY A 103 -8.43 -41.34 -14.10
C GLY A 103 -8.59 -41.66 -12.62
N THR A 104 -8.17 -40.77 -11.72
CA THR A 104 -8.31 -40.98 -10.27
C THR A 104 -9.76 -40.77 -9.83
N LYS A 105 -10.24 -41.62 -8.91
CA LYS A 105 -11.58 -41.50 -8.31
C LYS A 105 -11.67 -40.22 -7.47
N LEU A 106 -12.77 -39.48 -7.59
CA LEU A 106 -13.02 -38.21 -6.89
C LEU A 106 -13.88 -38.40 -5.63
#